data_AF-A0A5C4LIY4-F1
#
_entry.id   AF-A0A5C4LIY4-F1
#
_cell.length_a   1.000
_cell.length_b   1.000
_cell.length_c   1.000
_cell.angle_alpha   90.00
_cell.angle_beta   90.00
_cell.angle_gamma   90.00
#
_symmetry.space_group_name_H-M   'P 1'
#
loop_
_entity.id
_entity.type
_entity.pdbx_description
1 polymer ?
#
loop_
_entity_poly.entity_id
_entity_poly.type
_entity_poly.pdbx_seq_one_letter_code
_entity_poly.pdbx_strand_id
1 'polypeptide(L)'
;MPVQLWRAGDDEILPAPHYVEPVAAALPHRPDLHLIDGARHYDFLAPCPPDLARRIPEICASAPGFDRAAFHARFNAAVVAFFGRSLGRAAQAGGPSGAQRKAP
;
A
#
# COMPACT_ATOMS: atom_id res chain seq x y z
N MET A 1 10.37 -0.39 10.82
CA MET A 1 9.41 -1.30 10.18
C MET A 1 9.27 -0.88 8.72
N PRO A 2 9.19 -1.80 7.75
CA PRO A 2 8.89 -1.45 6.36
C PRO A 2 7.52 -0.79 6.27
N VAL A 3 7.40 0.27 5.46
CA VAL A 3 6.13 0.96 5.19
C VAL A 3 5.98 1.12 3.69
N GLN A 4 4.79 0.79 3.18
CA GLN A 4 4.38 1.04 1.80
C GLN A 4 3.23 2.05 1.81
N LEU A 5 3.33 3.10 1.01
CA LEU A 5 2.35 4.17 0.88
C LEU A 5 1.84 4.20 -0.56
N TRP A 6 0.52 4.34 -0.72
CA TRP A 6 -0.12 4.46 -2.02
C TRP A 6 -0.92 5.75 -2.10
N ARG A 7 -0.80 6.43 -3.23
CA ARG A 7 -1.39 7.75 -3.51
C ARG A 7 -2.31 7.67 -4.72
N ALA A 8 -3.50 8.26 -4.60
CA ALA A 8 -4.31 8.66 -5.76
C ALA A 8 -3.71 9.92 -6.42
N GLY A 9 -3.47 9.87 -7.73
CA GLY A 9 -2.91 10.98 -8.49
C GLY A 9 -3.88 12.15 -8.65
N ASP A 10 -5.16 11.83 -8.82
CA ASP A 10 -6.25 12.78 -9.10
C ASP A 10 -7.23 12.84 -7.91
N ASP A 11 -6.73 12.65 -6.68
CA ASP A 11 -7.54 12.76 -5.46
C ASP A 11 -8.10 14.18 -5.30
N GLU A 12 -9.41 14.31 -5.45
CA GLU A 12 -10.16 15.55 -5.33
C GLU A 12 -10.67 15.85 -3.91
N ILE A 13 -10.62 14.87 -3.00
CA ILE A 13 -11.14 14.98 -1.63
C ILE A 13 -10.02 15.31 -0.65
N LEU A 14 -8.87 14.64 -0.78
CA LEU A 14 -7.69 14.87 0.03
C LEU A 14 -6.47 15.15 -0.85
N PRO A 15 -6.45 16.32 -1.53
CA PRO A 15 -5.40 16.65 -2.48
C PRO A 15 -4.04 16.75 -1.82
N ALA A 16 -2.99 16.49 -2.60
CA ALA A 16 -1.63 16.75 -2.15
C ALA A 16 -1.39 18.22 -1.82
N PRO A 17 -0.50 18.53 -0.85
CA PRO A 17 0.36 17.60 -0.13
C PRO A 17 -0.19 17.16 1.24
N HIS A 18 -1.51 16.96 1.37
CA HIS A 18 -2.16 16.79 2.68
C HIS A 18 -2.44 15.33 3.10
N TYR A 19 -1.98 14.30 2.38
CA TYR A 19 -2.25 12.89 2.70
C TYR A 19 -0.97 12.06 2.97
N VAL A 20 -0.29 11.46 1.97
CA VAL A 20 0.90 10.64 2.26
C VAL A 20 2.16 11.47 2.44
N GLU A 21 2.22 12.72 1.96
CA GLU A 21 3.43 13.53 2.06
C GLU A 21 3.82 13.81 3.51
N PRO A 22 2.90 14.23 4.41
CA PRO A 22 3.22 14.42 5.82
C PRO A 22 3.61 13.10 6.50
N VAL A 23 2.97 11.98 6.12
CA VAL A 23 3.30 10.65 6.64
C VAL A 23 4.71 10.24 6.20
N ALA A 24 5.02 10.35 4.92
CA ALA A 24 6.32 10.02 4.35
C ALA A 24 7.45 10.87 4.98
N ALA A 25 7.18 12.15 5.25
CA ALA A 25 8.12 13.05 5.90
C ALA A 25 8.38 12.70 7.38
N ALA A 26 7.39 12.10 8.06
CA ALA A 26 7.50 11.73 9.47
C ALA A 26 8.12 10.33 9.70
N LEU A 27 8.31 9.52 8.66
CA LEU A 27 8.88 8.19 8.78
C LEU A 27 10.42 8.23 8.96
N PRO A 28 11.00 7.39 9.84
CA PRO A 28 12.44 7.36 10.08
C PRO A 28 13.25 6.79 8.90
N HIS A 29 12.57 6.11 7.96
CA HIS A 29 13.14 5.56 6.73
C HIS A 29 12.22 5.88 5.56
N ARG A 30 12.78 6.00 4.36
CA ARG A 30 11.97 6.25 3.15
C ARG A 30 11.00 5.08 2.92
N PRO A 31 9.69 5.35 2.75
CA PRO A 31 8.71 4.32 2.44
C PRO A 31 8.81 3.87 0.97
N ASP A 32 8.26 2.70 0.67
CA ASP A 32 7.92 2.27 -0.68
C ASP A 32 6.68 3.04 -1.15
N LEU A 33 6.86 4.10 -1.94
CA LEU A 33 5.80 5.04 -2.34
C LEU A 33 5.34 4.77 -3.78
N HIS A 34 4.03 4.59 -3.94
CA HIS A 34 3.35 4.36 -5.22
C HIS A 34 2.38 5.50 -5.52
N LEU A 35 2.57 6.21 -6.62
CA LEU A 35 1.61 7.16 -7.18
C LEU A 35 0.81 6.47 -8.28
N ILE A 36 -0.51 6.57 -8.22
CA ILE A 36 -1.43 5.98 -9.19
C ILE A 36 -2.09 7.09 -10.00
N ASP A 37 -1.52 7.37 -11.17
CA ASP A 37 -2.06 8.37 -12.10
C ASP A 37 -3.51 8.05 -12.48
N GLY A 38 -4.36 9.08 -12.50
CA GLY A 38 -5.78 8.96 -12.83
C GLY A 38 -6.66 8.36 -11.73
N ALA A 39 -6.09 7.82 -10.65
CA ALA A 39 -6.88 7.33 -9.52
C ALA A 39 -7.44 8.51 -8.71
N ARG A 40 -8.72 8.42 -8.39
CA ARG A 40 -9.48 9.31 -7.49
C ARG A 40 -9.54 8.77 -6.08
N HIS A 41 -10.06 9.57 -5.16
CA HIS A 41 -10.08 9.25 -3.72
C HIS A 41 -10.60 7.84 -3.40
N TYR A 42 -11.72 7.46 -4.00
CA TYR A 42 -12.39 6.18 -3.72
C TYR A 42 -11.87 5.01 -4.57
N ASP A 43 -10.88 5.22 -5.45
CA ASP A 43 -10.39 4.15 -6.34
C ASP A 43 -9.61 3.05 -5.63
N PHE A 44 -9.27 3.25 -4.35
CA PHE A 44 -8.71 2.23 -3.47
C PHE A 44 -9.77 1.37 -2.76
N LEU A 45 -11.05 1.73 -2.85
CA LEU A 45 -12.15 0.86 -2.42
C LEU A 45 -12.43 -0.17 -3.51
N ALA A 46 -12.69 -1.41 -3.09
CA ALA A 46 -12.97 -2.51 -4.00
C ALA A 46 -14.03 -2.13 -5.06
N PRO A 47 -13.89 -2.62 -6.31
CA PRO A 47 -14.86 -2.33 -7.36
C PRO A 47 -16.30 -2.61 -6.91
N CYS A 48 -17.17 -1.62 -7.07
CA CYS A 48 -18.56 -1.75 -6.67
C CYS A 48 -19.30 -2.76 -7.57
N PRO A 49 -20.21 -3.58 -7.02
CA PRO A 49 -21.15 -4.33 -7.85
C PRO A 49 -22.06 -3.35 -8.63
N PRO A 50 -22.60 -3.76 -9.80
CA PRO A 50 -23.36 -2.85 -10.67
C PRO A 50 -24.51 -2.12 -9.97
N ASP A 51 -25.23 -2.81 -9.08
CA ASP A 51 -26.37 -2.24 -8.36
C ASP A 51 -25.97 -1.15 -7.36
N LEU A 52 -24.77 -1.25 -6.79
CA LEU A 52 -24.24 -0.23 -5.90
C LEU A 52 -23.70 0.95 -6.70
N ALA A 53 -23.03 0.69 -7.83
CA ALA A 53 -22.53 1.73 -8.71
C ALA A 53 -23.63 2.65 -9.25
N ARG A 54 -24.84 2.12 -9.48
CA ARG A 54 -26.01 2.93 -9.86
C ARG A 54 -26.60 3.76 -8.72
N ARG A 55 -26.42 3.35 -7.46
CA ARG A 55 -27.03 4.00 -6.28
C ARG A 55 -26.14 5.06 -5.65
N ILE A 56 -24.83 4.86 -5.69
CA ILE A 56 -23.82 5.75 -5.08
C ILE A 56 -22.66 6.02 -6.05
N PRO A 57 -22.93 6.66 -7.21
CA PRO A 57 -21.89 6.93 -8.21
C PRO A 57 -20.74 7.79 -7.67
N GLU A 58 -20.96 8.61 -6.64
CA GLU A 58 -19.94 9.43 -6.00
C GLU A 58 -18.79 8.63 -5.37
N ILE A 59 -19.04 7.39 -4.95
CA ILE A 59 -18.02 6.46 -4.42
C ILE A 59 -17.56 5.47 -5.50
N CYS A 60 -18.50 5.06 -6.35
CA CYS A 60 -18.29 3.92 -7.24
C CYS A 60 -17.80 4.30 -8.64
N ALA A 61 -17.95 5.55 -9.08
CA ALA A 61 -17.47 6.00 -10.37
C ALA A 61 -15.98 6.37 -10.30
N SER A 62 -15.20 5.84 -11.23
CA SER A 62 -13.81 6.23 -11.47
C SER A 62 -13.72 7.32 -12.53
N ALA A 63 -12.54 7.94 -12.66
CA ALA A 63 -12.28 8.86 -13.76
C ALA A 63 -12.46 8.17 -15.12
N PRO A 64 -12.88 8.88 -16.18
CA PRO A 64 -12.92 8.33 -17.53
C PRO A 64 -11.57 7.74 -17.93
N GLY A 65 -11.58 6.48 -18.39
CA GLY A 65 -10.36 5.76 -18.78
C GLY A 65 -9.58 5.12 -17.63
N PHE A 66 -9.97 5.34 -16.36
CA PHE A 66 -9.39 4.63 -15.23
C PHE A 66 -10.09 3.29 -14.99
N ASP A 67 -9.37 2.18 -15.21
CA ASP A 67 -9.86 0.84 -14.90
C ASP A 67 -9.56 0.47 -13.45
N ARG A 68 -10.56 0.68 -12.57
CA ARG A 68 -10.48 0.32 -11.14
C ARG A 68 -10.25 -1.18 -10.93
N ALA A 69 -10.84 -2.05 -11.75
CA ALA A 69 -10.68 -3.49 -11.56
C ALA A 69 -9.26 -3.95 -11.89
N ALA A 70 -8.70 -3.48 -13.01
CA ALA A 70 -7.30 -3.73 -13.36
C ALA A 70 -6.33 -3.10 -12.34
N PHE A 71 -6.67 -1.92 -11.81
CA PHE A 71 -5.93 -1.32 -10.70
C PHE A 71 -5.90 -2.21 -9.46
N HIS A 72 -7.05 -2.71 -9.01
CA HIS A 72 -7.11 -3.57 -7.84
C HIS A 72 -6.34 -4.88 -8.04
N ALA A 73 -6.33 -5.45 -9.25
CA ALA A 73 -5.54 -6.64 -9.55
C ALA A 73 -4.03 -6.39 -9.34
N ARG A 74 -3.49 -5.29 -9.88
CA ARG A 74 -2.08 -4.91 -9.68
C ARG A 74 -1.77 -4.51 -8.24
N PHE A 75 -2.64 -3.73 -7.62
CA PHE A 75 -2.49 -3.25 -6.23
C PHE A 75 -2.46 -4.41 -5.24
N ASN A 76 -3.42 -5.33 -5.33
CA ASN A 76 -3.49 -6.49 -4.43
C ASN A 76 -2.25 -7.38 -4.55
N ALA A 77 -1.76 -7.63 -5.77
CA ALA A 77 -0.54 -8.40 -5.99
C ALA A 77 0.70 -7.71 -5.37
N ALA A 78 0.81 -6.39 -5.52
CA ALA A 78 1.91 -5.62 -4.94
C ALA A 78 1.88 -5.61 -3.40
N VAL A 79 0.70 -5.48 -2.79
CA VAL A 79 0.51 -5.55 -1.33
C VAL A 79 0.89 -6.92 -0.77
N VAL A 80 0.44 -8.01 -1.42
CA VAL A 80 0.83 -9.38 -1.02
C VAL A 80 2.34 -9.57 -1.13
N ALA A 81 2.95 -9.10 -2.22
CA ALA A 81 4.41 -9.18 -2.39
C ALA A 81 5.15 -8.37 -1.32
N PHE A 82 4.66 -7.18 -0.95
CA PHE A 82 5.23 -6.36 0.11
C PHE A 82 5.18 -7.06 1.47
N PHE A 83 4.03 -7.65 1.83
CA PHE A 83 3.91 -8.43 3.06
C PHE A 83 4.80 -9.67 3.05
N GLY A 84 4.90 -10.39 1.93
CA GLY A 84 5.81 -11.53 1.80
C GLY A 84 7.26 -11.17 2.12
N ARG A 85 7.74 -10.02 1.62
CA ARG A 85 9.10 -9.53 1.89
C ARG A 85 9.28 -8.94 3.29
N SER A 86 8.23 -8.35 3.86
CA SER A 86 8.31 -7.59 5.12
C SER A 86 8.01 -8.41 6.37
N LEU A 87 7.21 -9.48 6.22
CA LEU A 87 6.75 -10.35 7.31
C LEU A 87 7.28 -11.79 7.20
N GLY A 88 7.75 -12.21 6.03
CA GLY A 88 8.28 -13.55 5.80
C GLY A 88 9.57 -13.79 6.59
N ARG A 89 9.48 -14.60 7.66
CA ARG A 89 10.51 -15.00 8.64
C ARG A 89 11.54 -13.91 8.97
N ALA A 90 11.47 -13.41 10.20
CA ALA A 90 12.62 -12.85 10.90
C ALA A 90 13.85 -13.72 10.59
N ALA A 91 14.75 -13.20 9.77
CA ALA A 91 16.06 -13.77 9.60
C ALA A 91 16.74 -13.67 10.97
N GLN A 92 16.66 -14.75 11.75
CA GLN A 92 17.63 -15.14 12.74
C GLN A 92 18.21 -13.99 13.59
N ALA A 93 17.35 -13.29 14.34
CA ALA A 93 17.80 -12.61 15.56
C ALA A 93 17.87 -13.60 16.74
N GLY A 94 18.35 -14.82 16.46
CA GLY A 94 18.99 -15.68 17.44
C GLY A 94 20.48 -15.42 17.35
N GLY A 95 20.95 -14.39 18.08
CA GLY A 95 22.38 -14.14 18.28
C GLY A 95 23.08 -15.38 18.88
N PRO A 96 24.41 -15.47 18.77
CA PRO A 96 25.15 -16.68 19.06
C PRO A 96 25.01 -17.02 20.55
N SER A 97 24.50 -18.22 20.86
CA SER A 97 24.70 -18.80 22.18
C SER A 97 26.16 -19.23 22.28
N GLY A 98 27.01 -18.31 22.73
CA GLY A 98 28.37 -18.62 23.15
C GLY A 98 28.34 -19.35 24.48
N ALA A 99 28.97 -20.51 24.55
CA ALA A 99 29.71 -20.97 25.73
C ALA A 99 30.64 -22.13 25.35
N GLN A 100 31.93 -21.82 25.37
CA GLN A 100 33.05 -22.76 25.33
C GLN A 100 32.90 -23.80 26.45
N ARG A 101 33.26 -25.06 26.17
CA ARG A 101 33.77 -25.98 27.20
C ARG A 101 35.11 -26.57 26.77
N LYS A 102 36.01 -26.45 27.73
CA LYS A 102 37.46 -26.67 27.78
C LYS A 102 37.87 -28.11 27.45
N ALA A 103 39.01 -28.25 26.78
CA ALA A 103 39.74 -29.50 26.57
C ALA A 103 40.35 -30.06 27.88
N PRO A 104 40.64 -31.36 27.93
CA PRO A 104 41.93 -31.88 28.36
C PRO A 104 42.86 -32.13 27.15
#